data_AF-A0A4Q3HS49-F1
#
_entry.id   AF-A0A4Q3HS49-F1
#
_cell.length_a   1.000
_cell.length_b   1.000
_cell.length_c   1.000
_cell.angle_alpha   90.00
_cell.angle_beta   90.00
_cell.angle_gamma   90.00
#
_symmetry.space_group_name_H-M   'P 1'
#
loop_
_entity.id
_entity.type
_entity.pdbx_description
1 polymer ?
#
loop_
_entity_poly.entity_id
_entity_poly.type
_entity_poly.pdbx_seq_one_letter_code
_entity_poly.pdbx_strand_id
1 'polypeptide(L)' 'DEIFEVATNIAVISEGKLSEPHPVGSLSLERIGLMMGGIHESHSIPDAMPSSPEATYAH' A
#
# COMPACT_ATOMS: atom_id res chain seq x y z
N ASP A 1 4.34 8.93 -12.48
CA ASP A 1 4.40 10.38 -12.77
C ASP A 1 4.52 10.68 -14.25
N GLU A 2 5.45 10.08 -15.00
CA GLU A 2 5.56 10.30 -16.46
C GLU A 2 4.26 10.05 -17.25
N ILE A 3 3.48 9.05 -16.85
CA ILE A 3 2.17 8.76 -17.47
C ILE A 3 1.11 9.82 -17.10
N PHE A 4 1.25 10.45 -15.92
CA PHE A 4 0.35 11.49 -15.47
C PHE A 4 0.58 12.81 -16.21
N GLU A 5 1.81 13.08 -16.64
CA GLU A 5 2.17 14.29 -17.42
C GLU A 5 1.47 14.36 -18.78
N VAL A 6 1.13 13.21 -19.36
CA VAL A 6 0.54 13.12 -20.71
C VAL A 6 -0.92 12.66 -20.72
N ALA A 7 -1.42 12.15 -19.61
CA ALA A 7 -2.79 11.65 -19.53
C ALA A 7 -3.80 12.79 -19.34
N THR A 8 -5.01 12.62 -19.88
CA THR A 8 -6.16 13.48 -19.55
C THR A 8 -7.04 12.84 -18.48
N ASN A 9 -7.11 11.51 -18.49
CA ASN A 9 -7.92 10.71 -17.59
C ASN A 9 -7.17 9.48 -17.10
N ILE A 10 -7.59 8.98 -15.94
CA ILE A 10 -7.06 7.80 -15.26
C ILE A 10 -8.23 6.89 -14.90
N ALA A 11 -8.09 5.60 -15.16
CA ALA A 11 -8.97 4.57 -14.66
C ALA A 11 -8.12 3.47 -14.03
N VAL A 12 -8.63 2.85 -12.98
CA VAL A 12 -7.92 1.82 -12.21
C VAL A 12 -8.59 0.48 -12.44
N ILE A 13 -7.79 -0.54 -12.79
CA ILE A 13 -8.27 -1.93 -12.80
C ILE A 13 -7.98 -2.54 -11.43
N SER A 14 -9.00 -3.11 -10.80
CA SER A 14 -8.87 -3.89 -9.59
C SER A 14 -9.83 -5.09 -9.65
N GLU A 15 -9.37 -6.27 -9.25
CA GLU A 15 -10.15 -7.52 -9.26
C GLU A 15 -10.85 -7.81 -10.61
N GLY A 16 -10.19 -7.48 -11.72
CA GLY A 16 -10.72 -7.66 -13.07
C GLY A 16 -11.81 -6.67 -13.48
N LYS A 17 -12.05 -5.62 -12.67
CA LYS A 17 -13.01 -4.54 -12.97
C LYS A 17 -12.28 -3.22 -13.17
N LEU A 18 -12.62 -2.51 -14.23
CA LEU A 18 -12.12 -1.17 -14.51
C LEU A 18 -13.05 -0.14 -13.84
N SER A 19 -12.49 0.84 -13.16
CA SER A 19 -13.24 1.98 -12.64
C SER A 19 -13.71 2.90 -13.77
N GLU A 20 -14.65 3.78 -13.47
CA GLU A 20 -14.91 4.92 -14.35
C GLU A 20 -13.63 5.76 -14.53
N PRO A 21 -13.43 6.40 -15.68
CA PRO A 21 -12.30 7.28 -15.92
C PRO A 21 -12.48 8.61 -15.17
N HIS A 22 -11.43 9.03 -14.47
CA HIS A 22 -11.36 10.27 -13.70
C HIS A 22 -10.32 11.22 -14.32
N PRO A 23 -10.56 12.54 -14.37
CA PRO A 23 -9.54 13.50 -14.82
C PRO A 23 -8.25 13.39 -13.98
N VAL A 24 -7.08 13.51 -14.60
CA VAL A 24 -5.77 13.33 -13.93
C VAL A 24 -5.62 14.19 -12.67
N GLY A 25 -6.05 15.45 -12.71
CA GLY A 25 -5.97 16.37 -11.56
C GLY A 25 -6.97 16.10 -10.43
N SER A 26 -7.88 15.14 -10.60
CA SER A 26 -8.92 14.81 -9.61
C SER A 26 -8.54 13.67 -8.67
N LEU A 27 -7.48 12.92 -8.98
CA LEU A 27 -7.02 11.78 -8.20
C LEU A 27 -5.60 12.04 -7.68
N SER A 28 -5.40 11.79 -6.38
CA SER A 28 -4.05 11.74 -5.79
C SER A 28 -3.44 10.35 -5.94
N LEU A 29 -2.12 10.25 -5.81
CA LEU A 29 -1.40 8.97 -5.86
C LEU A 29 -1.88 8.00 -4.76
N GLU A 30 -2.12 8.52 -3.55
CA GLU A 30 -2.66 7.74 -2.43
C GLU A 30 -4.05 7.20 -2.79
N ARG A 31 -4.90 8.02 -3.42
CA ARG A 31 -6.24 7.60 -3.83
C ARG A 31 -6.19 6.51 -4.89
N ILE A 32 -5.28 6.62 -5.85
CA ILE A 32 -5.07 5.60 -6.88
C ILE A 32 -4.59 4.30 -6.23
N GLY A 33 -3.62 4.37 -5.31
CA GLY A 33 -3.16 3.21 -4.54
C GLY A 33 -4.29 2.53 -3.75
N LEU A 34 -5.19 3.31 -3.13
CA LEU A 34 -6.39 2.78 -2.47
C LEU A 34 -7.35 2.09 -3.46
N MET A 35 -7.58 2.68 -4.62
CA MET A 35 -8.43 2.08 -5.67
C MET A 35 -7.84 0.78 -6.24
N MET A 36 -6.52 0.62 -6.19
CA MET A 36 -5.80 -0.59 -6.59
C MET A 36 -5.83 -1.70 -5.53
N GLY A 37 -6.46 -1.50 -4.37
CA GLY A 37 -6.49 -2.47 -3.26
C GLY A 37 -5.72 -2.03 -2.02
N GLY A 38 -5.14 -0.83 -2.02
CA GLY A 38 -4.56 -0.17 -0.84
C GLY A 38 -3.10 -0.51 -0.55
N ILE A 39 -2.50 0.35 0.27
CA ILE A 39 -1.22 0.13 0.96
C ILE A 39 -1.54 -0.27 2.40
N HIS A 40 -1.34 -1.54 2.76
CA HIS A 40 -1.24 -1.92 4.16
C HIS A 40 0.07 -1.35 4.69
N GLU A 41 0.02 -0.18 5.31
CA GLU A 41 1.13 0.28 6.13
C GLU A 41 1.15 -0.58 7.40
N SER A 42 1.80 -1.74 7.30
CA SER A 42 2.29 -2.49 8.45
C SER A 42 3.40 -1.67 9.09
N HIS A 43 3.06 -0.55 9.73
CA HIS A 43 3.89 0.01 10.78
C HIS A 43 3.81 -0.92 12.00
N SER A 44 4.34 -2.13 11.87
CA SER A 44 4.75 -2.92 13.03
C SER A 44 6.19 -2.53 13.31
N ILE A 45 6.30 -1.45 14.08
CA ILE A 45 7.37 -1.13 15.03
C ILE A 45 8.25 -2.36 15.31
N PRO A 46 9.59 -2.29 15.18
CA PRO A 46 10.45 -3.42 15.48
C PRO A 46 10.46 -3.66 16.99
N ASP A 47 9.58 -4.54 17.48
CA ASP A 47 9.73 -5.14 18.81
C ASP A 47 10.78 -6.26 18.73
N ALA A 48 11.99 -5.88 18.34
CA ALA A 48 13.15 -6.73 18.49
C ALA A 48 13.76 -6.44 19.87
N MET A 49 13.32 -7.28 20.82
CA MET A 49 13.91 -7.56 22.15
C MET A 49 13.41 -6.68 23.32
N PRO A 50 12.93 -7.30 24.42
CA PRO A 50 13.76 -8.20 25.22
C PRO A 50 13.02 -9.44 25.78
N SER A 51 13.33 -10.64 25.29
CA SER A 51 13.05 -11.87 26.07
C SER A 51 14.21 -12.12 27.03
N SER A 52 14.14 -11.46 28.19
CA SER A 52 14.85 -11.91 29.39
C SER A 52 14.14 -13.15 29.99
N PRO A 53 14.71 -13.81 31.01
CA PRO A 53 15.46 -15.06 30.89
C PRO A 53 14.67 -16.25 31.47
N GLU A 54 14.65 -17.40 30.81
CA GLU A 54 14.16 -18.61 31.46
C GLU A 54 15.02 -19.84 31.16
N ALA A 55 15.37 -20.49 32.26
CA ALA A 55 16.26 -21.62 32.40
C ALA A 55 15.76 -22.85 31.65
N THR A 56 16.68 -23.57 31.00
CA THR A 56 16.54 -25.01 30.80
C THR A 56 17.92 -25.66 30.85
N TYR A 57 18.24 -26.14 32.05
CA TYR A 57 18.79 -27.46 32.32
C TYR A 57 19.24 -28.30 31.10
N ALA A 58 20.55 -28.57 30.99
CA ALA A 58 21.06 -29.82 30.45
C ALA A 58 22.56 -30.01 30.77
N HIS A 59 22.80 -31.00 31.65
CA HIS A 59 23.92 -31.95 31.71
C HIS A 59 25.36 -31.51 31.44
#